data_AF-A0A370PDN6-F1
#
_entry.id   AF-A0A370PDN6-F1
#
_cell.length_a   1.000
_cell.length_b   1.000
_cell.length_c   1.000
_cell.angle_alpha   90.00
_cell.angle_beta   90.00
_cell.angle_gamma   90.00
#
_symmetry.space_group_name_H-M   'P 1'
#
loop_
_entity.id
_entity.type
_entity.pdbx_description
1 polymer ?
#
loop_
_entity_poly.entity_id
_entity_poly.type
_entity_poly.pdbx_seq_one_letter_code
_entity_poly.pdbx_strand_id
1 'polypeptide(L)'
;MSLPNTYQPIITTEKDLPIAQKRRTSYIRPFLLFYLNSLIAEIIFLAVGIFIMTGTRDLFYKVIWTLVFCPLGMGGAMGSLTNVFIVDHHYGKKAAHFTGILSLLVFSACNYLCYSLDRHFGWFGASEHPMWFHWRYPMIWFVGYWNGLLLFTDKGQERLARFGL
;
A
#
# COMPACT_ATOMS: atom_id res chain seq x y z
N MET A 1 22.37 -38.63 -6.49
CA MET A 1 22.80 -38.02 -5.21
C MET A 1 22.05 -36.70 -5.06
N SER A 2 20.88 -36.71 -4.42
CA SER A 2 20.04 -35.53 -4.23
C SER A 2 20.43 -34.85 -2.92
N LEU A 3 20.87 -33.58 -2.99
CA LEU A 3 21.10 -32.75 -1.80
C LEU A 3 19.80 -32.69 -0.97
N PRO A 4 19.82 -33.02 0.33
CA PRO A 4 18.66 -32.83 1.16
C PRO A 4 18.43 -31.32 1.28
N ASN A 5 17.24 -30.85 0.87
CA ASN A 5 16.81 -29.47 1.06
C ASN A 5 16.86 -29.15 2.56
N THR A 6 17.99 -28.61 3.01
CA THR A 6 18.21 -28.17 4.37
C THR A 6 17.56 -26.81 4.48
N TYR A 7 16.23 -26.79 4.59
CA TYR A 7 15.54 -25.56 4.97
C TYR A 7 16.04 -25.15 6.36
N GLN A 8 16.46 -23.90 6.51
CA GLN A 8 16.86 -23.37 7.81
C GLN A 8 15.61 -23.31 8.69
N PRO A 9 15.49 -24.10 9.78
CA PRO A 9 14.30 -24.07 10.61
C PRO A 9 14.23 -22.73 11.34
N ILE A 10 13.32 -21.85 10.90
CA ILE A 10 13.03 -20.57 11.57
C ILE A 10 12.40 -20.80 12.95
N ILE A 11 11.79 -21.97 13.16
CA ILE A 11 11.17 -22.40 14.41
C ILE A 11 11.92 -23.66 14.85
N THR A 12 12.62 -23.58 15.98
CA THR A 12 13.41 -24.70 16.51
C THR A 12 12.73 -25.38 17.70
N THR A 13 11.79 -24.69 18.37
CA THR A 13 11.00 -25.25 19.46
C THR A 13 9.53 -24.81 19.40
N GLU A 14 8.59 -25.60 19.96
CA GLU A 14 7.15 -25.24 20.03
C GLU A 14 6.89 -23.92 20.78
N LYS A 15 7.81 -23.52 21.68
CA LYS A 15 7.74 -22.25 22.42
C LYS A 15 8.02 -21.03 21.53
N ASP A 16 8.71 -21.21 20.42
CA ASP A 16 9.04 -20.12 19.48
C ASP A 16 7.89 -19.80 18.53
N LEU A 17 6.94 -20.73 18.37
CA LEU A 17 5.79 -20.61 17.47
C LEU A 17 4.94 -19.35 17.72
N PRO A 18 4.51 -19.03 18.96
CA PRO A 18 3.74 -17.80 19.22
C PRO A 18 4.56 -16.52 18.99
N ILE A 19 5.87 -16.55 19.26
CA ILE A 19 6.77 -15.39 19.06
C ILE A 19 6.98 -15.15 17.56
N ALA A 20 7.21 -16.21 16.78
CA ALA A 20 7.36 -16.16 15.34
C ALA A 20 6.07 -15.69 14.65
N GLN A 21 4.90 -16.18 15.09
CA GLN A 21 3.60 -15.71 14.62
C GLN A 21 3.40 -14.22 14.88
N LYS A 22 3.69 -13.76 16.11
CA LYS A 22 3.58 -12.34 16.47
C LYS A 22 4.47 -11.45 15.60
N ARG A 23 5.72 -11.86 15.35
CA ARG A 23 6.64 -11.12 14.46
C ARG A 23 6.16 -11.11 13.02
N ARG A 24 5.70 -12.24 12.50
CA ARG A 24 5.19 -12.36 11.13
C ARG A 24 4.02 -11.40 10.89
N THR A 25 3.11 -11.29 11.85
CA THR A 25 2.00 -10.35 11.77
C THR A 25 2.49 -8.90 11.67
N SER A 26 3.52 -8.51 12.43
CA SER A 26 4.09 -7.17 12.35
C SER A 26 4.66 -6.81 10.97
N TYR A 27 5.25 -7.76 10.24
CA TYR A 27 5.80 -7.53 8.90
C TYR A 27 4.75 -7.64 7.77
N ILE A 28 3.65 -8.36 7.99
CA ILE A 28 2.57 -8.51 7.00
C ILE A 28 1.57 -7.35 7.08
N ARG A 29 1.32 -6.81 8.27
CA ARG A 29 0.38 -5.69 8.50
C ARG A 29 0.63 -4.48 7.59
N PRO A 30 1.88 -4.00 7.41
CA PRO A 30 2.15 -2.88 6.51
C PRO A 30 1.72 -3.17 5.08
N PHE A 31 2.09 -4.33 4.53
CA PHE A 31 1.68 -4.74 3.18
C PHE A 31 0.14 -4.75 3.04
N LEU A 32 -0.56 -5.42 3.96
CA LEU A 32 -2.02 -5.54 3.88
C LEU A 32 -2.72 -4.18 4.00
N LEU A 33 -2.27 -3.31 4.90
CA LEU A 33 -2.86 -1.99 5.05
C LEU A 33 -2.65 -1.12 3.82
N PHE A 34 -1.43 -1.06 3.27
CA PHE A 34 -1.19 -0.29 2.06
C PHE A 34 -1.93 -0.88 0.86
N TYR A 35 -1.94 -2.21 0.71
CA TYR A 35 -2.71 -2.89 -0.32
C TYR A 35 -4.20 -2.56 -0.26
N LEU A 36 -4.85 -2.73 0.89
CA LEU A 36 -6.29 -2.50 1.04
C LEU A 36 -6.66 -1.03 0.81
N ASN A 37 -5.90 -0.09 1.38
CA ASN A 37 -6.14 1.33 1.16
C ASN A 37 -5.94 1.72 -0.31
N SER A 38 -4.88 1.22 -0.95
CA SER A 38 -4.64 1.45 -2.37
C SER A 38 -5.75 0.85 -3.24
N LEU A 39 -6.23 -0.36 -2.92
CA LEU A 39 -7.33 -0.99 -3.63
C LEU A 39 -8.61 -0.15 -3.54
N ILE A 40 -8.97 0.34 -2.35
CA ILE A 40 -10.14 1.21 -2.16
C ILE A 40 -9.99 2.50 -2.98
N ALA A 41 -8.81 3.13 -2.93
CA ALA A 41 -8.54 4.35 -3.69
C ALA A 41 -8.63 4.12 -5.21
N GLU A 42 -8.11 3.00 -5.70
CA GLU A 42 -8.13 2.63 -7.11
C GLU A 42 -9.53 2.23 -7.59
N ILE A 43 -10.36 1.61 -6.75
CA ILE A 43 -11.77 1.35 -7.06
C ILE A 43 -12.52 2.67 -7.25
N ILE A 44 -12.34 3.64 -6.34
CA ILE A 44 -12.95 4.97 -6.47
C ILE A 44 -12.46 5.65 -7.74
N PHE A 45 -11.16 5.54 -8.04
CA PHE A 45 -10.62 6.14 -9.25
C PHE A 45 -11.17 5.50 -10.52
N LEU A 46 -11.25 4.18 -10.58
CA LEU A 46 -11.83 3.45 -11.69
C LEU A 46 -13.30 3.83 -11.89
N ALA A 47 -14.07 3.93 -10.81
CA ALA A 47 -15.47 4.35 -10.88
C ALA A 47 -15.60 5.77 -11.46
N VAL A 48 -14.81 6.73 -10.97
CA VAL A 48 -14.81 8.10 -11.52
C VAL A 48 -14.36 8.11 -12.98
N GLY A 49 -13.32 7.34 -13.32
CA GLY A 49 -12.82 7.22 -14.69
C GLY A 49 -13.88 6.70 -15.67
N ILE A 50 -14.68 5.71 -15.24
CA ILE A 50 -15.73 5.10 -16.08
C ILE A 50 -16.98 5.99 -16.14
N PHE A 51 -17.48 6.49 -15.01
CA PHE A 51 -18.79 7.14 -14.98
C PHE A 51 -18.75 8.63 -15.31
N ILE A 52 -17.63 9.31 -15.06
CA ILE A 52 -17.53 10.77 -15.18
C ILE A 52 -16.63 11.19 -16.35
N MET A 53 -15.58 10.42 -16.65
CA MET A 53 -14.52 10.85 -17.58
C MET A 53 -14.60 10.13 -18.94
N THR A 54 -13.84 9.06 -19.11
CA THR A 54 -13.52 8.47 -20.43
C THR A 54 -14.43 7.29 -20.81
N GLY A 55 -15.40 6.95 -19.95
CA GLY A 55 -16.35 5.88 -20.22
C GLY A 55 -15.73 4.48 -20.18
N THR A 56 -16.37 3.54 -20.88
CA THR A 56 -16.00 2.12 -20.93
C THR A 56 -14.94 1.78 -21.98
N ARG A 57 -14.36 2.78 -22.66
CA ARG A 57 -13.25 2.57 -23.59
C ARG A 57 -12.08 1.90 -22.85
N ASP A 58 -11.45 0.89 -23.46
CA ASP A 58 -10.28 0.18 -22.90
C ASP A 58 -10.49 -0.37 -21.46
N LEU A 59 -11.74 -0.73 -21.11
CA LEU A 59 -12.14 -1.14 -19.76
C LEU A 59 -11.31 -2.29 -19.20
N PHE A 60 -10.97 -3.29 -20.01
CA PHE A 60 -10.16 -4.43 -19.58
C PHE A 60 -8.79 -3.97 -19.04
N TYR A 61 -8.12 -3.06 -19.76
CA TYR A 61 -6.83 -2.53 -19.35
C TYR A 61 -6.95 -1.65 -18.11
N LYS A 62 -8.01 -0.82 -18.03
CA LYS A 62 -8.28 -0.02 -16.83
C LYS A 62 -8.44 -0.90 -15.60
N VAL A 63 -9.27 -1.94 -15.68
CA VAL A 63 -9.56 -2.87 -14.58
C VAL A 63 -8.30 -3.61 -14.13
N ILE A 64 -7.55 -4.19 -15.05
CA ILE A 64 -6.32 -4.92 -14.71
C ILE A 64 -5.28 -3.98 -14.09
N TRP A 65 -5.10 -2.80 -14.68
CA TRP A 65 -4.13 -1.82 -14.17
C TRP A 65 -4.50 -1.35 -12.76
N THR A 66 -5.74 -0.92 -12.53
CA THR A 66 -6.16 -0.30 -11.26
C THR A 66 -6.49 -1.31 -10.17
N LEU A 67 -7.02 -2.50 -10.48
CA LEU A 67 -7.44 -3.46 -9.46
C LEU A 67 -6.41 -4.55 -9.16
N VAL A 68 -5.49 -4.84 -10.10
CA VAL A 68 -4.49 -5.88 -9.94
C VAL A 68 -3.10 -5.27 -9.75
N PHE A 69 -2.58 -4.58 -10.77
CA PHE A 69 -1.18 -4.14 -10.75
C PHE A 69 -0.92 -3.00 -9.77
N CYS A 70 -1.76 -1.96 -9.78
CA CYS A 70 -1.60 -0.80 -8.90
C CYS A 70 -1.64 -1.19 -7.41
N PRO A 71 -2.67 -1.88 -6.88
CA PRO A 71 -2.77 -2.14 -5.45
C PRO A 71 -1.69 -3.11 -4.97
N LEU A 72 -1.37 -4.13 -5.77
CA LEU A 72 -0.27 -5.06 -5.46
C LEU A 72 1.09 -4.36 -5.49
N GLY A 73 1.34 -3.52 -6.51
CA GLY A 73 2.58 -2.76 -6.64
C GLY A 73 2.76 -1.74 -5.51
N MET A 74 1.72 -0.96 -5.21
CA MET A 74 1.71 0.01 -4.13
C MET A 74 1.84 -0.65 -2.75
N GLY A 75 1.06 -1.69 -2.49
CA GLY A 75 1.11 -2.45 -1.24
C GLY A 75 2.47 -3.12 -1.05
N GLY A 76 3.01 -3.74 -2.11
CA GLY A 76 4.31 -4.37 -2.11
C GLY A 76 5.44 -3.38 -1.85
N ALA A 77 5.48 -2.27 -2.59
CA ALA A 77 6.51 -1.25 -2.45
C ALA A 77 6.46 -0.59 -1.06
N MET A 78 5.30 -0.06 -0.65
CA MET A 78 5.18 0.62 0.64
C MET A 78 5.29 -0.32 1.82
N GLY A 79 4.74 -1.53 1.74
CA GLY A 79 4.89 -2.54 2.77
C GLY A 79 6.37 -2.91 2.98
N SER A 80 7.10 -3.15 1.90
CA SER A 80 8.53 -3.49 1.96
C SER A 80 9.38 -2.34 2.49
N LEU A 81 9.18 -1.12 1.99
CA LEU A 81 9.92 0.05 2.46
C LEU A 81 9.62 0.35 3.93
N THR A 82 8.37 0.21 4.35
CA THR A 82 7.97 0.38 5.75
C THR A 82 8.63 -0.67 6.65
N ASN A 83 8.69 -1.92 6.20
CA ASN A 83 9.38 -2.99 6.91
C ASN A 83 10.89 -2.73 7.05
N VAL A 84 11.53 -2.21 6.00
CA VAL A 84 12.99 -1.95 6.00
C VAL A 84 13.37 -0.72 6.81
N PHE A 85 12.59 0.37 6.71
CA PHE A 85 12.99 1.67 7.26
C PHE A 85 12.31 2.03 8.58
N ILE A 86 11.17 1.41 8.93
CA ILE A 86 10.32 1.87 10.04
C ILE A 86 10.08 0.77 11.07
N VAL A 87 9.70 -0.43 10.62
CA VAL A 87 9.48 -1.57 11.52
C VAL A 87 10.77 -1.85 12.32
N ASP A 88 10.63 -2.08 13.62
CA ASP A 88 11.72 -2.27 14.61
C ASP A 88 12.67 -1.07 14.84
N HIS A 89 12.65 -0.06 13.97
CA HIS A 89 13.51 1.14 14.07
C HIS A 89 12.81 2.32 14.75
N HIS A 90 11.50 2.47 14.52
CA HIS A 90 10.74 3.62 14.98
C HIS A 90 9.38 3.21 15.57
N TYR A 91 8.93 3.90 16.61
CA TYR A 91 7.61 3.70 17.22
C TYR A 91 6.94 5.03 17.59
N GLY A 92 5.63 5.01 17.79
CA GLY A 92 4.82 6.15 18.18
C GLY A 92 4.58 7.16 17.03
N LYS A 93 4.24 8.40 17.40
CA LYS A 93 3.91 9.46 16.43
C LYS A 93 5.05 9.80 15.47
N LYS A 94 6.31 9.61 15.88
CA LYS A 94 7.47 9.83 15.00
C LYS A 94 7.46 8.86 13.81
N ALA A 95 7.21 7.57 14.08
CA ALA A 95 7.04 6.57 13.03
C ALA A 95 5.86 6.89 12.11
N ALA A 96 4.76 7.43 12.66
CA ALA A 96 3.61 7.84 11.86
C ALA A 96 3.93 8.98 10.89
N HIS A 97 4.63 10.02 11.35
CA HIS A 97 5.10 11.09 10.46
C HIS A 97 6.07 10.57 9.39
N PHE A 98 6.99 9.69 9.77
CA PHE A 98 7.92 9.12 8.80
C PHE A 98 7.21 8.25 7.74
N THR A 99 6.19 7.50 8.16
CA THR A 99 5.31 6.74 7.24
C THR A 99 4.55 7.68 6.29
N GLY A 100 4.05 8.81 6.79
CA GLY A 100 3.38 9.83 5.96
C GLY A 100 4.32 10.46 4.93
N ILE A 101 5.55 10.80 5.32
CA ILE A 101 6.58 11.33 4.42
C ILE A 101 6.96 10.29 3.37
N LEU A 102 7.22 9.05 3.79
CA LEU A 102 7.56 7.95 2.89
C LEU A 102 6.43 7.69 1.88
N SER A 103 5.18 7.67 2.36
CA SER A 103 3.99 7.52 1.49
C SER A 103 3.91 8.66 0.48
N LEU A 104 4.15 9.91 0.91
CA LEU A 104 4.17 11.05 0.02
C LEU A 104 5.25 10.91 -1.05
N LEU A 105 6.47 10.51 -0.70
CA LEU A 105 7.54 10.35 -1.70
C LEU A 105 7.23 9.24 -2.71
N VAL A 106 6.87 8.06 -2.22
CA VAL A 106 6.66 6.86 -3.06
C VAL A 106 5.38 6.98 -3.88
N PHE A 107 4.25 7.27 -3.25
CA PHE A 107 2.99 7.35 -3.97
C PHE A 107 2.86 8.62 -4.80
N SER A 108 3.60 9.69 -4.52
CA SER A 108 3.65 10.82 -5.48
C SER A 108 4.34 10.41 -6.76
N ALA A 109 5.44 9.64 -6.68
CA ALA A 109 6.09 9.10 -7.88
C ALA A 109 5.16 8.13 -8.64
N CYS A 110 4.46 7.23 -7.93
CA CYS A 110 3.46 6.34 -8.55
C CYS A 110 2.32 7.14 -9.21
N ASN A 111 1.80 8.16 -8.54
CA ASN A 111 0.72 9.00 -9.07
C ASN A 111 1.18 9.79 -10.30
N TYR A 112 2.40 10.32 -10.28
CA TYR A 112 2.97 11.01 -11.43
C TYR A 112 3.19 10.06 -12.62
N LEU A 113 3.63 8.82 -12.36
CA LEU A 113 3.70 7.78 -13.37
C LEU A 113 2.32 7.50 -13.97
N CYS A 114 1.28 7.31 -13.15
CA CYS A 114 -0.09 7.12 -13.63
C CYS A 114 -0.58 8.33 -14.46
N TYR A 115 -0.30 9.56 -14.02
CA TYR A 115 -0.63 10.76 -14.78
C TYR A 115 0.07 10.79 -16.15
N SER A 116 1.35 10.44 -16.20
CA SER A 116 2.13 10.41 -17.45
C SER A 116 1.64 9.33 -18.41
N LEU A 117 1.42 8.11 -17.90
CA LEU A 117 0.86 7.01 -18.68
C LEU A 117 -0.52 7.36 -19.20
N ASP A 118 -1.35 7.99 -18.37
CA ASP A 118 -2.70 8.35 -18.76
C ASP A 118 -2.75 9.46 -19.81
N ARG A 119 -1.81 10.40 -19.80
CA ARG A 119 -1.67 11.37 -20.91
C ARG A 119 -1.26 10.71 -22.23
N HIS A 120 -0.62 9.53 -22.19
CA HIS A 120 -0.26 8.77 -23.39
C HIS A 120 -1.42 7.90 -23.89
N PHE A 121 -2.11 7.20 -22.98
CA PHE A 121 -3.14 6.22 -23.32
C PHE A 121 -4.59 6.76 -23.31
N GLY A 122 -4.86 7.85 -22.57
CA GLY A 122 -6.18 8.47 -22.48
C GLY A 122 -7.23 7.63 -21.73
N TRP A 123 -6.82 6.91 -20.68
CA TRP A 123 -7.69 5.99 -19.95
C TRP A 123 -8.52 6.64 -18.85
N PHE A 124 -8.05 7.71 -18.20
CA PHE A 124 -8.62 8.26 -16.98
C PHE A 124 -8.73 9.78 -17.00
N GLY A 125 -8.66 10.40 -18.18
CA GLY A 125 -8.97 11.80 -18.36
C GLY A 125 -7.88 12.77 -17.88
N ALA A 126 -6.60 12.37 -17.82
CA ALA A 126 -5.51 13.23 -17.38
C ALA A 126 -5.30 14.47 -18.25
N SER A 127 -5.63 14.39 -19.54
CA SER A 127 -5.51 15.52 -20.48
C SER A 127 -6.61 16.57 -20.25
N GLU A 128 -7.81 16.12 -19.89
CA GLU A 128 -9.01 16.93 -19.71
C GLU A 128 -9.14 17.44 -18.26
N HIS A 129 -8.72 16.64 -17.29
CA HIS A 129 -8.88 16.89 -15.85
C HIS A 129 -7.58 16.66 -15.05
N PRO A 130 -6.49 17.40 -15.35
CA PRO A 130 -5.18 17.17 -14.71
C PRO A 130 -5.19 17.38 -13.19
N MET A 131 -6.05 18.28 -12.69
CA MET A 131 -6.17 18.53 -11.24
C MET A 131 -6.71 17.32 -10.46
N TRP A 132 -7.42 16.40 -11.13
CA TRP A 132 -7.89 15.15 -10.51
C TRP A 132 -6.74 14.21 -10.09
N PHE A 133 -5.58 14.32 -10.73
CA PHE A 133 -4.39 13.57 -10.35
C PHE A 133 -3.61 14.28 -9.24
N HIS A 134 -3.59 15.62 -9.24
CA HIS A 134 -2.79 16.39 -8.28
C HIS A 134 -3.46 16.58 -6.91
N TRP A 135 -4.80 16.58 -6.83
CA TRP A 135 -5.49 16.69 -5.53
C TRP A 135 -5.20 15.48 -4.61
N ARG A 136 -4.69 14.38 -5.16
CA ARG A 136 -4.33 13.17 -4.42
C ARG A 136 -3.14 13.36 -3.50
N TYR A 137 -2.23 14.30 -3.76
CA TYR A 137 -1.02 14.44 -2.94
C TYR A 137 -1.32 14.74 -1.46
N PRO A 138 -2.22 15.68 -1.11
CA PRO A 138 -2.69 15.84 0.26
C PRO A 138 -3.27 14.55 0.86
N MET A 139 -4.09 13.82 0.08
CA MET A 139 -4.72 12.58 0.54
C MET A 139 -3.69 11.47 0.79
N ILE A 140 -2.69 11.34 -0.08
CA ILE A 140 -1.57 10.40 0.06
C ILE A 140 -0.85 10.63 1.38
N TRP A 141 -0.52 11.87 1.71
CA TRP A 141 0.14 12.19 2.98
C TRP A 141 -0.74 11.83 4.18
N PHE A 142 -2.02 12.23 4.14
CA PHE A 142 -2.96 11.98 5.22
C PHE A 142 -3.16 10.47 5.48
N VAL A 143 -3.41 9.69 4.41
CA VAL A 143 -3.59 8.23 4.50
C VAL A 143 -2.29 7.56 4.96
N GLY A 144 -1.13 8.01 4.48
CA GLY A 144 0.18 7.53 4.93
C GLY A 144 0.40 7.75 6.42
N TYR A 145 0.10 8.96 6.92
CA TYR A 145 0.18 9.29 8.35
C TYR A 145 -0.80 8.45 9.17
N TRP A 146 -2.04 8.28 8.69
CA TRP A 146 -3.06 7.46 9.34
C TRP A 146 -2.66 5.98 9.43
N ASN A 147 -2.12 5.41 8.34
CA ASN A 147 -1.56 4.06 8.35
C ASN A 147 -0.39 3.95 9.34
N GLY A 148 0.46 4.96 9.41
CA GLY A 148 1.51 5.03 10.41
C GLY A 148 0.98 5.05 11.85
N LEU A 149 -0.12 5.77 12.12
CA LEU A 149 -0.77 5.74 13.44
C LEU A 149 -1.34 4.35 13.76
N LEU A 150 -1.95 3.68 12.79
CA LEU A 150 -2.45 2.31 12.95
C LEU A 150 -1.32 1.31 13.23
N LEU A 151 -0.21 1.42 12.49
CA LEU A 151 0.91 0.49 12.55
C LEU A 151 1.86 0.73 13.73
N PHE A 152 2.00 1.95 14.23
CA PHE A 152 3.09 2.27 15.17
C PHE A 152 2.62 2.89 16.48
N THR A 153 1.33 2.80 16.82
CA THR A 153 0.82 3.24 18.13
C THR A 153 -0.01 2.16 18.80
N ASP A 154 -0.03 2.14 20.13
CA ASP A 154 -0.75 1.11 20.89
C ASP A 154 -2.25 1.11 20.56
N LYS A 155 -2.86 2.30 20.52
CA LYS A 155 -4.28 2.46 20.12
C LYS A 155 -4.54 2.02 18.69
N GLY A 156 -3.58 2.24 17.79
CA GLY A 156 -3.66 1.81 16.40
C GLY A 156 -3.62 0.29 16.27
N GLN A 157 -2.65 -0.32 16.93
CA GLN A 157 -2.45 -1.77 16.98
C GLN A 157 -3.65 -2.49 17.61
N GLU A 158 -4.23 -1.92 18.66
CA GLU A 158 -5.47 -2.44 19.25
C GLU A 158 -6.64 -2.41 18.25
N ARG A 159 -6.78 -1.33 17.48
CA ARG A 159 -7.81 -1.24 16.43
C ARG A 159 -7.59 -2.26 15.33
N LEU A 160 -6.35 -2.43 14.86
CA LEU A 160 -6.02 -3.45 13.85
C LEU A 160 -6.38 -4.86 14.35
N ALA A 161 -6.01 -5.18 15.60
CA ALA A 161 -6.34 -6.46 16.21
C ALA A 161 -7.86 -6.72 16.27
N ARG A 162 -8.68 -5.69 16.54
CA ARG A 162 -10.15 -5.81 16.49
C ARG A 162 -10.69 -6.08 15.08
N PHE A 163 -10.00 -5.65 14.04
CA PHE A 163 -10.34 -5.95 12.64
C PHE A 163 -9.78 -7.30 12.16
N GLY A 164 -9.11 -8.08 13.04
CA GLY A 164 -8.47 -9.33 12.67
C GLY A 164 -7.18 -9.16 11.87
N LEU A 165 -6.64 -7.93 11.82
CA LEU A 165 -5.35 -7.60 11.20
C LEU A 165 -4.24 -7.51 12.23
#